data_AF-A0A953APX6-F1
#
_entry.id   AF-A0A953APX6-F1
#
_cell.length_a   1.000
_cell.length_b   1.000
_cell.length_c   1.000
_cell.angle_alpha   90.00
_cell.angle_beta   90.00
_cell.angle_gamma   90.00
#
_symmetry.space_group_name_H-M   'P 1'
#
loop_
_entity.id
_entity.type
_entity.pdbx_description
1 polymer ?
#
loop_
_entity_poly.entity_id
_entity_poly.type
_entity_poly.pdbx_seq_one_letter_code
_entity_poly.pdbx_strand_id
1 'polypeptide(L)' 'MSKRTEATCNDCYFRRAGLCALPGETICPTFRLYSVGRLAPPPQPRLVPRSLETVAAHAAV' A
#
# COMPACT_ATOMS: atom_id res chain seq x y z
N MET A 1 20.50 16.16 -17.68
CA MET A 1 19.16 15.69 -17.28
C MET A 1 19.01 14.26 -17.78
N SER A 2 19.32 13.26 -16.94
CA SER A 2 19.23 11.84 -17.33
C SER A 2 17.80 11.51 -17.73
N LYS A 3 17.64 10.93 -18.93
CA LYS A 3 16.37 10.38 -19.41
C LYS A 3 15.84 9.43 -18.34
N ARG A 4 14.76 9.82 -17.66
CA ARG A 4 14.01 8.88 -16.83
C ARG A 4 13.42 7.88 -17.80
N THR A 5 13.94 6.66 -17.80
CA THR A 5 13.31 5.52 -18.47
C THR A 5 11.86 5.47 -17.98
N GLU A 6 10.92 5.52 -18.92
CA GLU A 6 9.50 5.52 -18.60
C GLU A 6 9.18 4.19 -17.90
N ALA A 7 8.76 4.25 -16.63
CA ALA A 7 8.45 3.05 -15.87
C ALA A 7 7.29 2.31 -16.55
N THR A 8 7.37 1.00 -16.67
CA THR A 8 6.31 0.20 -17.31
C THR A 8 5.58 -0.63 -16.26
N CYS A 9 4.37 -1.12 -16.57
CA CYS A 9 3.65 -2.02 -15.66
C CYS A 9 4.43 -3.33 -15.41
N ASN A 10 5.31 -3.73 -16.34
CA ASN A 10 6.24 -4.85 -16.16
C ASN A 10 7.29 -4.59 -15.06
N ASP A 11 7.51 -3.35 -14.66
CA ASP A 11 8.39 -3.00 -13.54
C ASP A 11 7.64 -3.00 -12.20
N CYS A 12 6.32 -3.24 -12.21
CA CYS A 12 5.50 -3.28 -11.01
C CYS A 12 5.68 -4.59 -10.24
N TYR A 13 5.87 -4.48 -8.93
CA TYR A 13 5.95 -5.61 -8.01
C TYR A 13 4.73 -6.53 -8.12
N PHE A 14 3.51 -5.98 -8.14
CA PHE A 14 2.29 -6.78 -8.16
C PHE A 14 2.14 -7.59 -9.45
N ARG A 15 2.59 -7.06 -10.59
CA ARG A 15 2.59 -7.78 -11.87
C ARG A 15 3.57 -8.95 -11.83
N ARG A 16 4.83 -8.68 -11.45
CA ARG A 16 5.87 -9.73 -11.35
C ARG A 16 5.54 -10.80 -10.32
N ALA A 17 4.82 -10.44 -9.25
CA ALA A 17 4.38 -11.36 -8.21
C ALA A 17 3.07 -12.11 -8.54
N GLY A 18 2.42 -11.85 -9.68
CA GLY A 18 1.14 -12.47 -10.04
C GLY A 18 -0.05 -12.00 -9.18
N LEU A 19 0.08 -10.86 -8.51
CA LEU A 19 -0.92 -10.27 -7.60
C LEU A 19 -1.68 -9.10 -8.22
N CYS A 20 -1.42 -8.77 -9.49
CA CYS A 20 -2.08 -7.67 -10.17
C CYS A 20 -3.50 -8.09 -10.61
N ALA A 21 -4.51 -7.35 -10.17
CA ALA A 21 -5.91 -7.57 -10.54
C ALA A 21 -6.35 -6.79 -11.79
N LEU A 22 -5.51 -5.88 -12.31
CA LEU A 22 -5.87 -4.99 -13.41
C LEU A 22 -5.43 -5.56 -14.77
N PRO A 23 -6.31 -5.57 -15.79
CA PRO A 23 -5.94 -5.94 -17.15
C PRO A 23 -5.12 -4.83 -17.84
N GLY A 24 -4.33 -5.22 -18.85
CA GLY A 24 -3.56 -4.29 -19.70
C GLY A 24 -2.18 -3.91 -19.13
N GLU A 25 -1.40 -3.11 -19.87
CA GLU A 25 0.01 -2.78 -19.55
C GLU A 25 0.22 -1.34 -19.06
N THR A 26 -0.87 -0.62 -18.78
CA THR A 26 -0.80 0.76 -18.27
C THR A 26 -0.35 0.80 -16.82
N ILE A 27 0.38 1.85 -16.44
CA ILE A 27 0.77 2.08 -15.05
C ILE A 27 -0.50 2.31 -14.22
N CYS A 28 -0.67 1.53 -13.15
CA CYS A 28 -1.81 1.65 -12.25
C CYS A 28 -1.54 2.58 -11.06
N PRO A 29 -2.59 3.09 -10.38
CA PRO A 29 -2.44 3.90 -9.16
C PRO A 29 -1.74 3.17 -8.01
N THR A 30 -1.72 1.83 -8.04
CA THR A 30 -1.06 0.98 -7.05
C THR A 30 0.37 0.60 -7.45
N PHE A 31 0.93 1.20 -8.50
CA PHE A 31 2.28 0.91 -8.99
C PHE A 31 3.31 1.01 -7.86
N ARG A 32 4.06 -0.07 -7.67
CA ARG A 32 5.20 -0.15 -6.77
C ARG A 32 6.34 -0.73 -7.55
N LEU A 33 7.46 0.00 -7.64
CA LEU A 33 8.64 -0.49 -8.33
C LEU A 33 9.09 -1.82 -7.69
N TYR A 34 9.35 -2.82 -8.53
CA TYR A 34 10.01 -4.07 -8.13
C TYR A 34 11.48 -3.78 -7.79
N SER A 35 11.69 -3.20 -6.62
CA SER A 35 13.01 -3.14 -5.98
C SER A 35 13.23 -4.42 -5.20
N VAL A 36 14.48 -4.84 -5.03
CA VAL A 36 14.89 -5.93 -4.15
C VAL A 36 14.58 -5.54 -2.69
N GLY A 37 13.31 -5.70 -2.32
CA GLY A 37 12.75 -5.35 -1.02
C GLY A 37 11.38 -6.00 -0.91
N ARG A 38 11.08 -6.60 0.24
CA ARG A 38 9.77 -7.23 0.47
C ARG A 38 8.73 -6.16 0.74
N LEU A 39 7.46 -6.46 0.45
CA LEU A 39 6.35 -5.66 0.96
C LEU A 39 6.43 -5.63 2.49
N ALA A 40 6.74 -4.47 3.04
CA ALA A 40 6.63 -4.24 4.47
C ALA A 40 5.21 -3.75 4.78
N PRO A 41 4.56 -4.28 5.83
CA PRO A 41 3.32 -3.69 6.32
C PRO A 41 3.57 -2.22 6.68
N PRO A 42 2.58 -1.33 6.49
CA PRO A 42 2.70 0.03 6.98
C PRO A 42 2.97 0.00 8.51
N PRO A 43 3.74 0.97 9.04
CA PRO A 43 3.93 1.08 10.47
C PRO A 43 2.58 1.11 11.17
N GLN A 44 2.34 0.15 12.06
CA GLN A 44 1.09 0.11 12.80
C GLN A 44 1.01 1.35 13.71
N PRO A 45 -0.11 2.10 13.69
CA PRO A 45 -0.31 3.21 14.62
C PRO A 45 -0.18 2.74 16.07
N ARG A 46 0.39 3.58 16.94
CA ARG A 46 0.47 3.26 18.37
C ARG A 46 -0.91 3.13 18.97
N LEU A 47 -1.09 2.14 19.85
CA LEU A 47 -2.30 2.01 20.64
C LEU A 47 -2.49 3.26 21.50
N VAL A 48 -3.69 3.85 21.41
CA VAL A 48 -4.09 4.99 22.25
C VAL A 48 -4.92 4.44 23.40
N PRO A 49 -4.47 4.55 24.66
CA PRO A 49 -5.28 4.20 25.82
C PRO A 49 -6.57 5.03 25.82
N ARG A 50 -7.71 4.38 26.05
CA ARG A 50 -9.02 5.03 26.21
C ARG A 50 -9.59 4.70 27.58
N SER A 51 -10.19 5.67 28.26
CA SER A 51 -10.89 5.37 29.51
C SER A 51 -12.17 4.58 29.22
N LEU A 52 -12.50 3.63 30.10
CA LEU A 52 -13.73 2.84 29.99
C LEU A 52 -14.98 3.72 30.01
N GLU A 53 -14.96 4.83 30.76
CA GLU A 53 -16.01 5.86 30.76
C GLU A 53 -16.21 6.47 29.37
N THR A 54 -15.13 6.82 28.67
CA THR A 54 -15.19 7.38 27.31
C THR A 54 -15.73 6.36 26.31
N VAL A 55 -15.34 5.08 26.44
CA VAL A 55 -15.82 4.02 25.56
C VAL A 55 -17.31 3.73 25.81
N ALA A 56 -17.73 3.67 27.08
CA ALA A 56 -19.12 3.46 27.48
C ALA A 56 -20.05 4.58 26.97
N ALA A 57 -19.59 5.84 27.02
CA ALA A 57 -20.35 6.98 26.50
C ALA A 57 -20.58 6.91 24.97
N HIS A 58 -19.65 6.34 24.19
CA HIS A 58 -19.80 6.20 22.73
C HIS A 58 -20.64 4.98 22.32
N ALA A 59 -20.74 3.95 23.18
CA ALA A 59 -21.50 2.73 22.90
C ALA A 59 -23.00 2.84 23.20
N ALA A 60 -23.41 3.88 23.92
CA ALA A 60 -24.81 4.15 24.29
C ALA A 60 -25.56 5.03 23.27
N VAL A 61 -24.97 5.26 22.09
CA VAL A 61 -25.54 6.04 20.98
C VAL A 61 -25.98 5.11 19.86
#